data_AF-A0A1J5AZ60-F1
#
_entry.id   AF-A0A1J5AZ60-F1
#
_cell.length_a   1.000
_cell.length_b   1.000
_cell.length_c   1.000
_cell.angle_alpha   90.00
_cell.angle_beta   90.00
_cell.angle_gamma   90.00
#
_symmetry.space_group_name_H-M   'P 1'
#
loop_
_entity.id
_entity.type
_entity.pdbx_description
1 polymer ?
#
loop_
_entity_poly.entity_id
_entity_poly.type
_entity_poly.pdbx_seq_one_letter_code
_entity_poly.pdbx_strand_id
1 'polypeptide(L)'
;MEVINTLGRRKTAVARIYFKEGSGVITVNKKDYKVYFPTSVLQYYVTQPLELTALMGQYDIKVNLDGGGVTGQAQALSLAISRALCKMNAELRPILKAKGLMRRDPRMVERKKPGQKKARKKFQFSKR
;
A
#
# COMPACT_ATOMS: atom_id res chain seq x y z
N MET A 1 1.29 3.26 -26.19
CA MET A 1 1.51 2.46 -24.96
C MET A 1 0.48 2.88 -23.95
N GLU A 2 -0.40 1.96 -23.58
CA GLU A 2 -1.47 2.22 -22.62
C GLU A 2 -0.89 2.42 -21.22
N VAL A 3 -1.37 3.44 -20.50
CA VAL A 3 -0.96 3.69 -19.12
C VAL A 3 -2.13 3.33 -18.21
N ILE A 4 -1.91 2.35 -17.34
CA ILE A 4 -2.96 1.86 -16.45
C ILE A 4 -2.92 2.65 -15.16
N ASN A 5 -4.04 3.32 -14.89
CA ASN A 5 -4.21 4.11 -13.67
C ASN A 5 -4.98 3.29 -12.63
N THR A 6 -4.39 3.14 -11.45
CA THR A 6 -5.05 2.54 -10.29
C THR A 6 -4.74 3.31 -9.02
N LEU A 7 -5.51 2.99 -7.98
CA LEU A 7 -5.37 3.58 -6.67
C LEU A 7 -5.34 2.51 -5.59
N GLY A 8 -4.60 2.79 -4.52
CA GLY A 8 -4.58 2.02 -3.29
C GLY A 8 -4.75 2.94 -2.09
N ARG A 9 -5.37 2.44 -1.03
CA ARG A 9 -5.66 3.21 0.18
C ARG A 9 -5.41 2.36 1.41
N ARG A 10 -4.74 2.91 2.42
CA ARG A 10 -4.62 2.31 3.75
C ARG A 10 -4.56 3.39 4.81
N LYS A 11 -5.35 3.22 5.88
CA LYS A 11 -5.56 4.28 6.86
C LYS A 11 -5.96 5.58 6.16
N THR A 12 -5.21 6.65 6.36
CA THR A 12 -5.35 7.96 5.70
C THR A 12 -4.45 8.11 4.47
N ALA A 13 -3.60 7.13 4.15
CA ALA A 13 -2.70 7.17 3.00
C ALA A 13 -3.41 6.77 1.71
N VAL A 14 -3.12 7.51 0.64
CA VAL A 14 -3.61 7.28 -0.71
C VAL A 14 -2.42 7.18 -1.66
N ALA A 15 -2.40 6.11 -2.44
CA ALA A 15 -1.43 5.89 -3.51
C ALA A 15 -2.16 5.94 -4.85
N ARG A 16 -1.72 6.83 -5.74
CA ARG A 16 -2.16 6.87 -7.14
C ARG A 16 -0.99 6.45 -8.01
N ILE A 17 -1.18 5.44 -8.84
CA ILE A 17 -0.11 4.91 -9.68
C ILE A 17 -0.43 5.05 -11.15
N TYR A 18 0.63 5.26 -11.92
CA TYR A 18 0.67 5.15 -13.37
C TYR A 18 1.57 3.96 -13.68
N PHE A 19 0.96 2.92 -14.23
CA PHE A 19 1.60 1.63 -14.48
C PHE A 19 1.82 1.45 -15.99
N LYS A 20 3.05 1.13 -16.38
CA LYS A 20 3.47 1.00 -17.78
C LYS A 20 4.47 -0.14 -17.92
N GLU A 21 4.48 -0.84 -19.05
CA GLU A 21 5.57 -1.74 -19.45
C GLU A 21 6.89 -0.97 -19.62
N GLY A 22 7.98 -1.52 -19.08
CA GLY A 22 9.28 -0.85 -19.02
C GLY A 22 10.39 -1.66 -18.37
N SER A 23 11.35 -0.97 -17.74
CA SER A 23 12.59 -1.57 -17.23
C SER A 23 12.56 -1.89 -15.72
N GLY A 24 11.40 -1.75 -15.07
CA GLY A 24 11.25 -2.09 -13.65
C GLY A 24 11.47 -0.92 -12.71
N VAL A 25 11.50 0.32 -13.21
CA VAL A 25 11.82 1.50 -12.41
C VAL A 25 10.61 1.93 -11.59
N ILE A 26 10.75 1.93 -10.26
CA ILE A 26 9.71 2.39 -9.33
C ILE A 26 10.10 3.76 -8.79
N THR A 27 9.34 4.79 -9.17
CA THR A 27 9.53 6.16 -8.68
C THR A 27 8.37 6.59 -7.81
N VAL A 28 8.69 7.17 -6.65
CA VAL A 28 7.74 7.66 -5.65
C VAL A 28 7.98 9.14 -5.43
N ASN A 29 7.00 9.99 -5.76
CA ASN A 29 7.10 11.45 -5.62
C ASN A 29 8.41 12.02 -6.20
N LYS A 30 8.80 11.57 -7.40
CA LYS A 30 10.03 11.94 -8.11
C LYS A 30 11.35 11.45 -7.48
N LYS A 31 11.29 10.57 -6.48
CA LYS A 31 12.46 9.91 -5.87
C LYS A 31 12.44 8.42 -6.14
N ASP A 32 13.58 7.76 -6.01
CA ASP A 32 13.63 6.29 -6.05
C ASP A 32 12.90 5.69 -4.84
N TYR A 33 12.25 4.53 -5.03
CA TYR A 33 11.48 3.90 -3.97
C TYR A 33 12.34 3.47 -2.78
N LYS A 34 13.62 3.11 -2.99
CA LYS A 34 14.55 2.75 -1.91
C LYS A 34 14.92 3.95 -1.05
N VAL A 35 14.99 5.14 -1.66
CA VAL A 35 15.24 6.40 -0.94
C VAL A 35 14.00 6.83 -0.16
N TYR A 36 12.81 6.65 -0.74
CA TYR A 36 11.55 7.00 -0.07
C TYR A 36 11.22 6.05 1.09
N PHE A 37 11.50 4.75 0.93
CA PHE A 37 11.28 3.72 1.94
C PHE A 37 12.62 3.19 2.45
N PRO A 38 13.17 3.73 3.57
CA PRO A 38 14.51 3.39 4.03
C PRO A 38 14.61 1.97 4.58
N THR A 39 13.51 1.41 5.10
CA THR A 39 13.50 0.09 5.73
C THR A 39 13.23 -1.02 4.71
N SER A 40 14.01 -2.10 4.76
CA SER A 40 13.84 -3.29 3.90
C SER A 40 12.42 -3.89 3.95
N VAL A 41 11.81 -3.91 5.14
CA VAL A 41 10.41 -4.38 5.32
C VAL A 41 9.41 -3.55 4.51
N LEU A 42 9.63 -2.25 4.38
CA LEU A 42 8.76 -1.36 3.61
C LEU A 42 8.95 -1.57 2.11
N GLN A 43 10.20 -1.77 1.67
CA GLN A 43 10.53 -2.09 0.30
C GLN A 43 9.89 -3.43 -0.10
N TYR A 44 9.97 -4.44 0.77
CA TYR A 44 9.32 -5.73 0.57
C TYR A 44 7.81 -5.60 0.36
N TYR A 45 7.09 -4.78 1.14
CA TYR A 45 5.65 -4.58 0.89
C TYR A 45 5.34 -4.05 -0.51
N VAL A 46 6.23 -3.23 -1.08
CA VAL A 46 6.06 -2.67 -2.42
C VAL A 46 6.38 -3.71 -3.50
N THR A 47 7.43 -4.51 -3.33
CA THR A 47 7.88 -5.51 -4.32
C THR A 47 7.10 -6.82 -4.28
N GLN A 48 6.54 -7.18 -3.12
CA GLN A 48 5.79 -8.41 -2.89
C GLN A 48 4.75 -8.78 -3.99
N PRO A 49 3.88 -7.87 -4.48
CA PRO A 49 2.95 -8.21 -5.56
C PRO A 49 3.64 -8.56 -6.88
N LEU A 50 4.79 -7.93 -7.19
CA LEU A 50 5.55 -8.20 -8.41
C LEU A 50 6.35 -9.50 -8.31
N GLU A 51 6.91 -9.80 -7.14
CA GLU A 51 7.60 -11.06 -6.84
C GLU A 51 6.66 -12.26 -6.95
N LEU A 52 5.45 -12.15 -6.40
CA LEU A 52 4.45 -13.24 -6.44
C LEU A 52 3.97 -13.56 -7.85
N THR A 53 3.95 -12.58 -8.75
CA THR A 53 3.56 -12.79 -10.14
C THR A 53 4.75 -13.07 -11.06
N ALA A 54 5.99 -13.12 -10.54
CA ALA A 54 7.22 -13.24 -11.31
C ALA A 54 7.38 -12.15 -12.41
N LEU A 55 6.82 -10.96 -12.16
CA LEU A 55 6.82 -9.82 -13.11
C LEU A 55 7.78 -8.70 -12.66
N MET A 56 8.76 -9.06 -11.83
CA MET A 56 9.77 -8.12 -11.37
C MET A 56 10.65 -7.67 -12.54
N GLY A 57 10.87 -6.36 -12.69
CA GLY A 57 11.71 -5.81 -13.75
C GLY A 57 11.02 -5.55 -15.09
N GLN A 58 9.74 -5.90 -15.24
CA GLN A 58 9.01 -5.76 -16.52
C GLN A 58 8.20 -4.47 -16.64
N TYR A 59 7.97 -3.77 -15.52
CA TYR A 59 7.03 -2.65 -15.46
C TYR A 59 7.62 -1.45 -14.72
N ASP A 60 7.47 -0.28 -15.34
CA ASP A 60 7.76 1.00 -14.73
C ASP A 60 6.54 1.52 -13.97
N ILE A 61 6.78 2.01 -12.75
CA ILE A 61 5.73 2.44 -11.83
C ILE A 61 6.04 3.86 -11.38
N LYS A 62 5.20 4.81 -11.78
CA LYS A 62 5.23 6.18 -11.25
C LYS A 62 4.12 6.35 -10.22
N VAL A 63 4.49 6.80 -9.04
CA VAL A 63 3.58 6.86 -7.89
C VAL A 63 3.51 8.28 -7.32
N ASN A 64 2.29 8.75 -7.14
CA ASN A 64 1.98 9.89 -6.28
C ASN A 64 1.41 9.37 -4.96
N LEU A 65 2.16 9.56 -3.86
CA LEU A 65 1.78 9.20 -2.50
C LEU A 65 1.45 10.44 -1.68
N ASP A 66 0.33 10.39 -0.97
CA ASP A 66 -0.10 11.43 -0.06
C ASP A 66 -0.84 10.87 1.17
N GLY A 67 -0.76 11.60 2.29
CA GLY A 67 -1.42 11.27 3.55
C GLY A 67 -0.80 10.13 4.36
N GLY A 68 -1.19 10.05 5.64
CA GLY A 68 -0.75 9.00 6.56
C GLY A 68 0.72 9.08 6.92
N GLY A 69 1.39 7.92 6.96
CA GLY A 69 2.83 7.81 7.19
C GLY A 69 3.42 6.66 6.37
N VAL A 70 4.75 6.54 6.37
CA VAL A 70 5.52 5.64 5.48
C VAL A 70 5.03 4.20 5.44
N THR A 71 4.64 3.62 6.58
CA THR A 71 4.10 2.25 6.66
C THR A 71 2.76 2.11 5.94
N GLY A 72 1.83 3.04 6.20
CA GLY A 72 0.52 3.08 5.55
C GLY A 72 0.64 3.35 4.05
N GLN A 73 1.59 4.19 3.66
CA GLN A 73 1.88 4.52 2.27
C GLN A 73 2.45 3.34 1.49
N ALA A 74 3.43 2.60 2.03
CA ALA A 74 3.99 1.40 1.40
C ALA A 74 2.90 0.34 1.12
N GLN A 75 2.02 0.12 2.09
CA GLN A 75 0.94 -0.85 1.97
C GLN A 75 -0.21 -0.36 1.06
N ALA A 76 -0.46 0.96 1.02
CA ALA A 76 -1.37 1.55 0.03
C ALA A 76 -0.82 1.37 -1.39
N LEU A 77 0.49 1.55 -1.58
CA LEU A 77 1.16 1.32 -2.86
C LEU A 77 1.07 -0.15 -3.29
N SER A 78 1.33 -1.10 -2.38
CA SER A 78 1.17 -2.54 -2.63
C SER A 78 -0.22 -2.92 -3.18
N LEU A 79 -1.28 -2.35 -2.60
CA LEU A 79 -2.65 -2.55 -3.08
C LEU A 79 -2.88 -1.93 -4.46
N ALA A 80 -2.29 -0.77 -4.74
CA ALA A 80 -2.41 -0.13 -6.04
C ALA A 80 -1.75 -0.97 -7.15
N ILE A 81 -0.53 -1.48 -6.89
CA ILE A 81 0.22 -2.35 -7.81
C ILE A 81 -0.57 -3.62 -8.10
N SER A 82 -1.07 -4.28 -7.04
CA SER A 82 -1.90 -5.49 -7.18
C SER A 82 -3.14 -5.26 -8.07
N ARG A 83 -3.76 -4.09 -7.96
CA ARG A 83 -4.91 -3.71 -8.80
C ARG A 83 -4.50 -3.43 -10.24
N ALA A 84 -3.33 -2.86 -10.49
CA ALA A 84 -2.83 -2.64 -11.84
C ALA A 84 -2.50 -3.97 -12.54
N LEU A 85 -1.85 -4.89 -11.84
CA LEU A 85 -1.58 -6.25 -12.34
C LEU A 85 -2.86 -6.98 -12.73
N CYS A 86 -3.91 -6.92 -11.88
CA CYS A 86 -5.21 -7.51 -12.20
C CYS A 86 -5.94 -6.84 -13.37
N LYS A 87 -5.67 -5.56 -13.65
CA LYS A 87 -6.24 -4.86 -14.81
C LYS A 87 -5.58 -5.30 -16.12
N MET A 88 -4.29 -5.62 -16.08
CA MET A 88 -3.59 -6.15 -17.25
C MET A 88 -3.94 -7.61 -17.52
N ASN A 89 -3.83 -8.45 -16.49
CA ASN A 89 -4.15 -9.86 -16.60
C ASN A 89 -5.06 -10.28 -15.43
N ALA A 90 -6.30 -10.62 -15.76
CA ALA A 90 -7.29 -11.08 -14.79
C ALA A 90 -6.93 -12.43 -14.13
N GLU A 91 -6.10 -13.25 -14.78
CA GLU A 91 -5.65 -14.56 -14.30
C GLU A 91 -4.73 -14.46 -13.08
N LEU A 92 -4.12 -13.29 -12.83
CA LEU A 92 -3.25 -13.07 -11.66
C LEU A 92 -4.07 -12.86 -10.37
N ARG A 93 -5.38 -12.64 -10.48
CA ARG A 93 -6.26 -12.34 -9.35
C ARG A 93 -6.31 -13.45 -8.28
N PRO A 94 -6.42 -14.75 -8.62
CA PRO A 94 -6.44 -15.82 -7.62
C PRO A 94 -5.15 -15.87 -6.79
N ILE A 95 -3.98 -15.72 -7.43
CA ILE A 95 -2.66 -15.72 -6.78
C ILE A 95 -2.56 -14.55 -5.79
N LEU A 96 -2.89 -13.34 -6.24
CA LEU A 96 -2.83 -12.13 -5.41
C LEU A 96 -3.89 -12.14 -4.28
N LYS A 97 -5.06 -12.72 -4.54
CA LYS A 97 -6.14 -12.86 -3.55
C LYS A 97 -5.78 -13.89 -2.47
N ALA A 98 -5.13 -15.00 -2.84
CA ALA A 98 -4.69 -16.02 -1.89
C ALA A 98 -3.71 -15.45 -0.84
N LYS A 99 -2.86 -14.50 -1.24
CA LYS A 99 -1.93 -13.79 -0.34
C LYS A 99 -2.54 -12.52 0.32
N GLY A 100 -3.83 -12.24 0.09
CA GLY A 100 -4.55 -11.14 0.72
C GLY A 100 -4.25 -9.73 0.19
N LEU A 101 -3.51 -9.60 -0.92
CA LEU A 101 -3.03 -8.31 -1.44
C LEU A 101 -4.11 -7.47 -2.14
N MET A 102 -5.20 -8.10 -2.54
CA MET A 102 -6.33 -7.42 -3.20
C MET A 102 -7.33 -6.80 -2.22
N ARG A 103 -7.26 -7.17 -0.94
CA ARG A 103 -8.19 -6.67 0.08
C ARG A 103 -7.67 -5.36 0.65
N ARG A 104 -8.50 -4.31 0.59
CA ARG A 104 -8.24 -3.09 1.36
C ARG A 104 -8.34 -3.40 2.85
N ASP A 105 -7.32 -3.09 3.63
CA ASP A 105 -7.37 -3.17 5.09
C ASP A 105 -8.36 -2.12 5.63
N PRO A 106 -9.50 -2.53 6.24
CA PRO A 106 -10.51 -1.61 6.72
C PRO A 106 -10.15 -0.96 8.08
N ARG A 107 -9.06 -1.40 8.73
CA ARG A 107 -8.70 -0.91 10.07
C ARG A 107 -8.33 0.57 10.03
N MET A 108 -9.02 1.36 10.85
CA MET A 108 -8.81 2.79 11.06
C MET A 108 -8.58 3.08 12.55
N VAL A 109 -8.10 4.29 12.85
CA VAL A 109 -7.99 4.75 14.24
C VAL A 109 -9.40 4.88 14.82
N GLU A 110 -9.65 4.21 15.94
CA GLU A 110 -10.92 4.32 16.65
C GLU A 110 -11.08 5.72 17.27
N ARG A 111 -12.28 6.28 17.17
CA ARG A 111 -12.61 7.59 17.74
C ARG A 111 -12.39 7.59 19.26
N LYS A 112 -11.84 8.69 19.80
CA LYS A 112 -11.78 8.90 21.25
C LYS A 112 -13.20 9.10 21.81
N LYS A 113 -13.57 8.30 22.82
CA LYS A 113 -14.83 8.43 23.55
C LYS A 113 -14.68 9.47 24.68
N PRO A 114 -15.71 10.30 24.95
CA PRO A 114 -15.68 11.21 26.09
C PRO A 114 -15.60 10.42 27.41
N GLY A 115 -15.00 11.01 28.45
CA GLY A 115 -14.80 10.33 29.73
C GLY A 115 -13.71 9.25 29.74
N GLN A 116 -12.91 9.12 28.67
CA GLN A 116 -11.80 8.16 28.60
C GLN A 116 -10.46 8.85 28.27
N LYS A 117 -9.35 8.29 28.74
CA LYS A 117 -8.00 8.82 28.49
C LYS A 117 -7.58 8.67 27.02
N LYS A 118 -7.95 7.56 26.37
CA LYS A 118 -7.76 7.28 24.93
C LYS A 118 -9.00 6.57 24.37
N ALA A 119 -8.94 6.04 23.14
CA ALA A 119 -10.06 5.36 22.49
C ALA A 119 -10.74 4.26 23.34
N ARG A 120 -9.95 3.48 24.10
CA ARG A 120 -10.45 2.44 25.03
C ARG A 120 -9.89 2.51 26.45
N LYS A 121 -8.83 3.32 26.67
CA LYS A 121 -8.11 3.36 27.95
C LYS A 121 -8.95 4.11 28.99
N LYS A 122 -9.39 3.41 30.03
CA LYS A 122 -10.03 4.00 31.21
C LYS A 122 -9.00 4.67 32.13
N PHE A 123 -9.47 5.58 32.96
CA PHE A 123 -8.67 6.11 34.07
C PHE A 123 -8.49 5.03 35.14
N GLN A 124 -7.39 5.09 35.90
CA GLN A 124 -7.22 4.26 37.08
C GLN A 124 -8.24 4.69 38.13
N PHE A 125 -8.87 3.74 38.81
CA PHE A 125 -9.79 4.01 39.91
C PHE A 125 -9.34 3.26 41.16
N SER A 126 -9.50 3.87 42.33
CA SER A 126 -9.31 3.20 43.62
C SER A 126 -10.65 2.73 44.13
N LYS A 127 -10.70 1.51 44.68
CA LYS A 127 -11.87 0.99 45.40
C LYS A 127 -11.74 1.37 46.87
N ARG A 128 -12.86 1.64 47.52
CA ARG A 128 -12.94 1.86 48.97
C ARG A 128 -13.37 0.58 49.66
#